data_AF-A0A1M6EBG0-F1
#
_entry.id   AF-A0A1M6EBG0-F1
#
_cell.length_a   1.000
_cell.length_b   1.000
_cell.length_c   1.000
_cell.angle_alpha   90.00
_cell.angle_beta   90.00
_cell.angle_gamma   90.00
#
_symmetry.space_group_name_H-M   'P 1'
#
loop_
_entity.id
_entity.type
_entity.pdbx_description
1 polymer ?
#
loop_
_entity_poly.entity_id
_entity_poly.type
_entity_poly.pdbx_seq_one_letter_code
_entity_poly.pdbx_strand_id
1 'polypeptide(L)'
;MRRRILIFMLALFALGSIGLYQRWTKEGDKIEDLPLELIVPENSSPKEEKADFILPEGVRIRERFKLPEGYSRIPVLENSFEAYLRNLPLKPHGSLVQYYDGTLKQRSNVYDAVVDMDVGERDLQQCADAIMRLRAEYLYGQGRHKEILFHLTNGFPVDYQNWKNGYRIALDGNRTYWVKKQNLRNPIRISENTWTWFLLMQAPYPCQKSLNL
;
A
#
# COMPACT_ATOMS: atom_id res chain seq x y z
N MET A 1 -34.77 -21.18 -42.39
CA MET A 1 -34.66 -22.35 -41.48
C MET A 1 -33.62 -22.15 -40.36
N ARG A 2 -32.41 -21.65 -40.64
CA ARG A 2 -31.31 -21.51 -39.64
C ARG A 2 -31.57 -20.54 -38.47
N ARG A 3 -32.33 -19.45 -38.66
CA ARG A 3 -32.66 -18.49 -37.57
C ARG A 3 -33.65 -19.03 -36.52
N ARG A 4 -34.52 -19.97 -36.89
CA ARG A 4 -35.49 -20.57 -35.94
C ARG A 4 -34.81 -21.61 -35.04
N ILE A 5 -33.82 -22.32 -35.55
CA ILE A 5 -33.05 -23.32 -34.77
C ILE A 5 -32.18 -22.64 -33.71
N LEU A 6 -31.58 -21.49 -34.00
CA LEU A 6 -30.74 -20.75 -33.06
C LEU A 6 -31.53 -20.21 -31.85
N ILE A 7 -32.78 -19.77 -32.06
CA ILE A 7 -33.66 -19.29 -30.99
C ILE A 7 -34.08 -20.45 -30.07
N PHE A 8 -34.37 -21.63 -30.64
CA PHE A 8 -34.69 -22.82 -29.85
C PHE A 8 -33.48 -23.35 -29.05
N MET A 9 -32.27 -23.26 -29.59
CA MET A 9 -31.04 -23.64 -28.88
C MET A 9 -30.73 -22.71 -27.70
N LEU A 10 -30.93 -21.40 -27.85
CA LEU A 10 -30.71 -20.42 -26.77
C LEU A 10 -31.75 -20.59 -25.63
N ALA A 11 -33.01 -20.91 -25.96
CA ALA A 11 -34.05 -21.16 -24.97
C ALA A 11 -33.78 -22.43 -24.12
N LEU A 12 -33.23 -23.49 -24.73
CA LEU A 12 -32.85 -24.72 -24.01
C LEU A 12 -31.66 -24.50 -23.06
N PHE A 13 -30.72 -23.62 -23.42
CA PHE A 13 -29.56 -23.30 -22.57
C PHE A 13 -29.94 -22.47 -21.34
N ALA A 14 -30.93 -21.57 -21.48
CA ALA A 14 -31.44 -20.76 -20.38
C ALA A 14 -32.26 -21.59 -19.35
N LEU A 15 -32.97 -22.63 -19.79
CA LEU A 15 -33.72 -23.51 -18.88
C LEU A 15 -32.83 -24.50 -18.13
N GLY A 16 -31.76 -25.00 -18.77
CA GLY A 16 -30.79 -25.90 -18.12
C GLY A 16 -29.99 -25.24 -17.00
N SER A 17 -29.69 -23.94 -17.12
CA SER A 17 -28.94 -23.17 -16.12
C SER A 17 -29.77 -22.86 -14.86
N ILE A 18 -31.09 -22.65 -15.00
CA ILE A 18 -32.00 -22.47 -13.87
C ILE A 18 -32.18 -23.77 -13.06
N GLY A 19 -32.25 -24.93 -13.74
CA GLY A 19 -32.35 -26.23 -13.08
C GLY A 19 -31.11 -26.63 -12.26
N LEU A 20 -29.91 -26.26 -12.72
CA LEU A 20 -28.66 -26.47 -11.98
C LEU A 20 -28.52 -25.51 -10.80
N TYR A 21 -28.96 -24.26 -10.94
CA TYR A 21 -28.95 -23.28 -9.85
C TYR A 21 -29.87 -23.71 -8.70
N GLN A 22 -31.10 -24.16 -9.00
CA GLN A 22 -32.03 -24.65 -7.98
C GLN A 22 -31.56 -25.95 -7.29
N ARG A 23 -30.76 -26.78 -7.97
CA ARG A 23 -30.20 -28.00 -7.40
C ARG A 23 -29.05 -27.71 -6.44
N TRP A 24 -28.17 -26.77 -6.78
CA TRP A 24 -27.06 -26.37 -5.91
C TRP A 24 -27.55 -25.76 -4.59
N THR A 25 -28.64 -24.98 -4.61
CA THR A 25 -29.21 -24.37 -3.38
C THR A 25 -29.95 -25.35 -2.47
N LYS A 26 -30.20 -26.59 -2.91
CA LYS A 26 -30.97 -27.59 -2.14
C LYS A 26 -30.11 -28.64 -1.44
N GLU A 27 -28.81 -28.70 -1.75
CA GLU A 27 -27.85 -29.68 -1.22
C GLU A 27 -26.98 -29.10 -0.08
N GLY A 28 -27.35 -27.92 0.44
CA GLY A 28 -26.78 -27.35 1.66
C GLY A 28 -27.69 -27.68 2.84
N ASP A 29 -27.53 -28.87 3.41
CA ASP A 29 -27.58 -29.13 4.86
C ASP A 29 -27.62 -30.64 5.11
N LYS A 30 -26.62 -31.14 5.86
CA LYS A 30 -26.72 -32.16 6.92
C LYS A 30 -25.32 -32.60 7.37
N ILE A 31 -24.83 -31.97 8.43
CA ILE A 31 -23.86 -32.58 9.34
C ILE A 31 -24.52 -32.57 10.72
N GLU A 32 -25.45 -33.50 10.92
CA GLU A 32 -25.84 -33.98 12.25
C GLU A 32 -25.20 -35.34 12.40
N ASP A 33 -24.37 -35.48 13.44
CA ASP A 33 -23.90 -36.69 14.12
C ASP A 33 -22.42 -36.53 14.54
N LEU A 34 -22.16 -35.65 15.51
CA LEU A 34 -20.96 -35.70 16.34
C LEU A 34 -21.40 -36.02 17.80
N PRO A 35 -20.79 -37.00 18.48
CA PRO A 35 -21.33 -37.58 19.70
C PRO A 35 -21.33 -36.60 20.88
N LEU A 36 -22.42 -36.70 21.63
CA LEU A 36 -22.85 -35.86 22.73
C LEU A 36 -22.09 -36.18 24.03
N GLU A 37 -20.76 -36.05 24.05
CA GLU A 37 -19.99 -36.16 25.29
C GLU A 37 -18.76 -35.25 25.27
N LEU A 38 -18.99 -33.93 25.24
CA LEU A 38 -18.06 -32.94 25.76
C LEU A 38 -18.81 -31.66 26.15
N ILE A 39 -19.79 -31.80 27.05
CA ILE A 39 -20.39 -30.65 27.73
C ILE A 39 -19.34 -30.12 28.71
N VAL A 40 -18.46 -29.25 28.22
CA VAL A 40 -17.68 -28.36 29.08
C VAL A 40 -18.65 -27.26 29.54
N PRO A 41 -18.81 -27.01 30.86
CA PRO A 41 -19.74 -26.00 31.32
C PRO A 41 -19.37 -24.64 30.72
N GLU A 42 -20.38 -23.95 30.21
CA GLU A 42 -20.33 -22.65 29.52
C GLU A 42 -20.02 -21.48 30.49
N ASN A 43 -19.16 -21.71 31.49
CA ASN A 43 -18.84 -20.77 32.55
C ASN A 43 -17.34 -20.78 32.90
N SER A 44 -16.49 -20.70 31.87
CA SER A 44 -15.13 -20.18 32.01
C SER A 44 -14.57 -19.78 30.65
N SER A 45 -15.17 -18.82 29.96
CA SER A 45 -14.37 -17.97 29.08
C SER A 45 -13.69 -16.94 29.97
N PRO A 46 -12.35 -16.90 30.07
CA PRO A 46 -11.71 -15.70 30.57
C PRO A 46 -12.21 -14.56 29.71
N LYS A 47 -12.75 -13.50 30.32
CA LYS A 47 -12.88 -12.22 29.62
C LYS A 47 -11.50 -11.93 29.04
N GLU A 48 -11.34 -12.03 27.72
CA GLU A 48 -10.16 -11.51 27.05
C GLU A 48 -10.12 -10.01 27.35
N GLU A 49 -9.30 -9.61 28.33
CA GLU A 49 -8.89 -8.23 28.45
C GLU A 49 -8.22 -7.87 27.13
N LYS A 50 -8.83 -6.94 26.39
CA LYS A 50 -8.28 -6.43 25.14
C LYS A 50 -6.91 -5.83 25.45
N ALA A 51 -5.84 -6.57 25.18
CA ALA A 51 -4.50 -6.15 25.48
C ALA A 51 -4.21 -4.82 24.75
N ASP A 52 -3.84 -3.79 25.52
CA ASP A 52 -3.46 -2.49 24.97
C ASP A 52 -2.03 -2.55 24.43
N PHE A 53 -1.94 -2.77 23.11
CA PHE A 53 -0.69 -2.86 22.36
C PHE A 53 -0.05 -1.51 22.05
N ILE A 54 -0.66 -0.40 22.47
CA ILE A 54 -0.17 0.94 22.14
C ILE A 54 0.45 1.59 23.38
N LEU A 55 1.62 2.22 23.20
CA LEU A 55 2.30 3.07 24.18
C LEU A 55 2.24 4.53 23.70
N PRO A 56 1.26 5.34 24.16
CA PRO A 56 1.01 6.69 23.63
C PRO A 56 2.25 7.60 23.63
N GLU A 57 3.15 7.44 24.59
CA GLU A 57 4.39 8.17 24.77
C GLU A 57 5.51 7.78 23.80
N GLY A 58 5.40 6.62 23.13
CA GLY A 58 6.40 6.18 22.15
C GLY A 58 6.45 7.13 20.95
N VAL A 59 7.59 7.73 20.66
CA VAL A 59 7.77 8.74 19.59
C VAL A 59 8.26 8.12 18.28
N ARG A 60 8.59 6.83 18.28
CA ARG A 60 8.97 6.03 17.11
C ARG A 60 8.12 4.78 16.98
N ILE A 61 8.09 4.18 15.79
CA ILE A 61 7.33 2.94 15.51
C ILE A 61 7.67 1.82 16.50
N ARG A 62 8.97 1.53 16.73
CA ARG A 62 9.39 0.44 17.63
C ARG A 62 8.99 0.65 19.09
N GLU A 63 8.77 1.90 19.50
CA GLU A 63 8.41 2.31 20.86
C GLU A 63 6.89 2.34 21.04
N ARG A 64 6.15 2.84 20.05
CA ARG A 64 4.69 3.02 20.10
C ARG A 64 3.91 1.71 20.16
N PHE A 65 4.42 0.64 19.54
CA PHE A 65 3.71 -0.63 19.46
C PHE A 65 4.41 -1.69 20.30
N LYS A 66 3.70 -2.23 21.30
CA LYS A 66 4.15 -3.36 22.11
C LYS A 66 4.11 -4.65 21.30
N LEU A 67 4.87 -5.64 21.77
CA LEU A 67 4.80 -6.99 21.24
C LEU A 67 3.70 -7.75 21.96
N PRO A 68 2.95 -8.62 21.26
CA PRO A 68 2.10 -9.59 21.93
C PRO A 68 2.89 -10.53 22.83
N GLU A 69 2.23 -11.07 23.86
CA GLU A 69 2.85 -12.02 24.77
C GLU A 69 3.35 -13.26 24.03
N GLY A 70 4.56 -13.71 24.37
CA GLY A 70 5.21 -14.83 23.68
C GLY A 70 5.92 -14.47 22.36
N TYR A 71 5.84 -13.23 21.89
CA TYR A 71 6.52 -12.77 20.67
C TYR A 71 7.76 -11.94 20.95
N SER A 72 8.76 -12.07 20.08
CA SER A 72 9.96 -11.23 20.08
C SER A 72 10.17 -10.58 18.72
N ARG A 73 10.84 -9.42 18.69
CA ARG A 73 11.25 -8.79 17.43
C ARG A 73 12.49 -9.50 16.89
N ILE A 74 12.50 -9.83 15.61
CA ILE A 74 13.71 -10.31 14.95
C ILE A 74 14.82 -9.26 15.10
N PRO A 75 16.07 -9.67 15.43
CA PRO A 75 17.20 -8.76 15.43
C PRO A 75 17.43 -8.23 14.02
N VAL A 76 17.77 -6.95 13.91
CA VAL A 76 18.07 -6.29 12.63
C VAL A 76 19.42 -5.61 12.75
N LEU A 77 20.18 -5.58 11.67
CA LEU A 77 21.47 -4.91 11.64
C LEU A 77 21.31 -3.41 11.86
N GLU A 78 22.25 -2.80 12.57
CA GLU A 78 22.33 -1.35 12.64
C GLU A 78 22.51 -0.75 11.25
N ASN A 79 21.95 0.44 11.03
CA ASN A 79 21.92 1.12 9.73
C ASN A 79 21.28 0.32 8.59
N SER A 80 20.54 -0.77 8.87
CA SER A 80 19.69 -1.45 7.90
C SER A 80 18.42 -0.65 7.60
N PHE A 81 17.73 -1.04 6.52
CA PHE A 81 16.46 -0.40 6.16
C PHE A 81 15.35 -0.76 7.15
N GLU A 82 15.36 -1.97 7.69
CA GLU A 82 14.45 -2.44 8.73
C GLU A 82 14.65 -1.64 10.02
N ALA A 83 15.91 -1.38 10.41
CA ALA A 83 16.21 -0.50 11.53
C ALA A 83 15.73 0.93 11.27
N TYR A 84 15.88 1.44 10.05
CA TYR A 84 15.34 2.75 9.65
C TYR A 84 13.80 2.80 9.79
N LEU A 85 13.08 1.82 9.24
CA LEU A 85 11.61 1.76 9.32
C LEU A 85 11.12 1.69 10.77
N ARG A 86 11.75 0.86 11.60
CA ARG A 86 11.44 0.76 13.05
C ARG A 86 11.66 2.05 13.82
N ASN A 87 12.52 2.93 13.31
CA ASN A 87 12.88 4.19 13.95
C ASN A 87 12.20 5.42 13.34
N LEU A 88 11.26 5.25 12.40
CA LEU A 88 10.52 6.38 11.85
C LEU A 88 9.84 7.19 12.96
N PRO A 89 9.97 8.52 12.96
CA PRO A 89 9.31 9.38 13.93
C PRO A 89 7.80 9.35 13.73
N LEU A 90 7.06 9.46 14.82
CA LEU A 90 5.60 9.48 14.82
C LEU A 90 5.09 10.80 15.37
N LYS A 91 3.96 11.26 14.85
CA LYS A 91 3.17 12.32 15.47
C LYS A 91 2.61 11.84 16.83
N PRO A 92 2.17 12.76 17.70
CA PRO A 92 1.53 12.40 18.97
C PRO A 92 0.42 11.35 18.80
N HIS A 93 0.26 10.46 19.77
CA HIS A 93 -0.83 9.48 19.74
C HIS A 93 -2.20 10.17 19.62
N GLY A 94 -3.12 9.56 18.87
CA GLY A 94 -4.41 10.16 18.53
C GLY A 94 -4.37 11.19 17.39
N SER A 95 -3.20 11.47 16.80
CA SER A 95 -3.12 12.33 15.61
C SER A 95 -4.01 11.81 14.49
N LEU A 96 -4.80 12.71 13.89
CA LEU A 96 -5.68 12.37 12.78
C LEU A 96 -4.92 12.41 11.47
N VAL A 97 -5.24 11.47 10.58
CA VAL A 97 -4.71 11.49 9.20
C VAL A 97 -5.53 12.47 8.38
N GLN A 98 -4.85 13.32 7.62
CA GLN A 98 -5.45 14.19 6.62
C GLN A 98 -5.18 13.66 5.21
N TYR A 99 -6.09 13.92 4.29
CA TYR A 99 -5.85 13.81 2.86
C TYR A 99 -4.98 14.98 2.39
N TYR A 100 -4.44 14.90 1.17
CA TYR A 100 -3.57 15.94 0.61
C TYR A 100 -4.27 17.31 0.51
N ASP A 101 -5.60 17.33 0.42
CA ASP A 101 -6.44 18.53 0.39
C ASP A 101 -6.74 19.10 1.79
N GLY A 102 -6.12 18.53 2.84
CA GLY A 102 -6.29 18.93 4.23
C GLY A 102 -7.56 18.37 4.89
N THR A 103 -8.43 17.67 4.15
CA THR A 103 -9.63 17.07 4.74
C THR A 103 -9.26 15.90 5.65
N LEU A 104 -10.01 15.72 6.75
CA LEU A 104 -9.76 14.63 7.69
C LEU A 104 -10.19 13.28 7.10
N LYS A 105 -9.35 12.26 7.30
CA LYS A 105 -9.68 10.87 6.99
C LYS A 105 -10.69 10.35 8.00
N GLN A 106 -11.96 10.33 7.62
CA GLN A 106 -13.08 9.98 8.51
C GLN A 106 -13.03 8.54 9.06
N ARG A 107 -12.40 7.63 8.32
CA ARG A 107 -12.30 6.22 8.73
C ARG A 107 -11.19 6.09 9.79
N SER A 108 -11.58 6.01 11.05
CA SER A 108 -10.69 6.02 12.22
C SER A 108 -10.06 4.66 12.58
N ASN A 109 -10.45 3.58 11.91
CA ASN A 109 -9.99 2.20 12.20
C ASN A 109 -9.10 1.59 11.10
N VAL A 110 -8.42 2.42 10.32
CA VAL A 110 -7.49 1.97 9.26
C VAL A 110 -6.04 2.41 9.51
N TYR A 111 -5.78 3.06 10.63
CA TYR A 111 -4.46 3.47 11.09
C TYR A 111 -4.47 3.64 12.61
N ASP A 112 -3.32 3.39 13.26
CA ASP A 112 -3.14 3.59 14.71
C ASP A 112 -2.11 4.67 15.06
N ALA A 113 -1.30 5.07 14.08
CA ALA A 113 -0.30 6.12 14.23
C ALA A 113 -0.03 6.81 12.89
N VAL A 114 0.49 8.04 12.97
CA VAL A 114 0.86 8.86 11.81
C VAL A 114 2.36 9.08 11.85
N VAL A 115 3.06 8.71 10.77
CA VAL A 115 4.49 9.00 10.63
C VAL A 115 4.68 10.52 10.53
N ASP A 116 5.59 11.06 11.32
CA ASP A 116 5.91 12.48 11.29
C ASP A 116 6.91 12.78 10.18
N MET A 117 6.36 12.94 8.98
CA MET A 117 7.14 13.28 7.81
C MET A 117 6.37 14.29 6.97
N ASP A 118 7.11 15.19 6.32
CA ASP A 118 6.53 16.02 5.27
C ASP A 118 6.00 15.12 4.14
N VAL A 119 4.88 15.49 3.55
CA VAL A 119 4.26 14.80 2.40
C VAL A 119 4.14 15.72 1.17
N GLY A 120 4.50 17.00 1.31
CA GLY A 120 4.30 18.03 0.30
C GLY A 120 2.82 18.41 0.11
N GLU A 121 2.57 19.32 -0.84
CA GLU A 121 1.23 19.87 -1.09
C GLU A 121 0.51 19.20 -2.28
N ARG A 122 1.10 18.17 -2.89
CA ARG A 122 0.60 17.57 -4.13
C ARG A 122 0.10 16.15 -3.90
N ASP A 123 -1.01 15.81 -4.56
CA ASP A 123 -1.58 14.46 -4.59
C ASP A 123 -0.76 13.53 -5.48
N LEU A 124 0.36 13.08 -4.95
CA LEU A 124 1.36 12.37 -5.73
C LEU A 124 1.77 11.02 -5.12
N GLN A 125 1.47 10.76 -3.85
CA GLN A 125 1.87 9.50 -3.21
C GLN A 125 0.74 8.45 -3.30
N GLN A 126 0.87 7.48 -4.21
CA GLN A 126 0.02 6.30 -4.28
C GLN A 126 0.76 5.05 -3.77
N CYS A 127 0.22 4.38 -2.75
CA CYS A 127 0.65 3.07 -2.22
C CYS A 127 2.14 2.68 -2.34
N ALA A 128 2.57 2.13 -3.48
CA ALA A 128 3.97 1.75 -3.74
C ALA A 128 4.95 2.92 -3.57
N ASP A 129 4.45 4.13 -3.79
CA ASP A 129 5.20 5.36 -3.72
C ASP A 129 5.74 5.67 -2.33
N ALA A 130 4.95 5.36 -1.29
CA ALA A 130 5.35 5.63 0.09
C ALA A 130 6.57 4.81 0.49
N ILE A 131 6.62 3.52 0.15
CA ILE A 131 7.75 2.66 0.50
C ILE A 131 8.98 2.95 -0.37
N MET A 132 8.80 3.27 -1.65
CA MET A 132 9.88 3.70 -2.53
C MET A 132 10.53 4.98 -2.00
N ARG A 133 9.74 5.95 -1.56
CA ARG A 133 10.23 7.17 -0.92
C ARG A 133 11.03 6.84 0.35
N LEU A 134 10.47 6.05 1.27
CA LEU A 134 11.18 5.66 2.50
C LEU A 134 12.53 5.00 2.19
N ARG A 135 12.58 4.15 1.16
CA ARG A 135 13.83 3.53 0.71
C ARG A 135 14.82 4.56 0.16
N ALA A 136 14.35 5.51 -0.64
CA ALA A 136 15.19 6.57 -1.19
C ALA A 136 15.74 7.50 -0.09
N GLU A 137 14.91 7.92 0.87
CA GLU A 137 15.33 8.75 2.01
C GLU A 137 16.36 8.04 2.89
N TYR A 138 16.14 6.74 3.18
CA TYR A 138 17.12 5.91 3.89
C TYR A 138 18.48 5.90 3.17
N LEU A 139 18.50 5.57 1.88
CA LEU A 139 19.76 5.52 1.10
C LEU A 139 20.41 6.90 1.00
N TYR A 140 19.62 7.96 0.84
CA TYR A 140 20.10 9.33 0.76
C TYR A 140 20.74 9.79 2.08
N GLY A 141 20.08 9.55 3.21
CA GLY A 141 20.62 9.88 4.54
C GLY A 141 21.92 9.14 4.86
N GLN A 142 22.19 8.02 4.19
CA GLN A 142 23.43 7.26 4.29
C GLN A 142 24.48 7.65 3.23
N GLY A 143 24.21 8.65 2.38
CA GLY A 143 25.09 9.07 1.28
C GLY A 143 25.18 8.07 0.12
N ARG A 144 24.35 7.02 0.11
CA ARG A 144 24.32 5.91 -0.86
C ARG A 144 23.54 6.27 -2.13
N HIS A 145 23.81 7.46 -2.68
CA HIS A 145 23.04 8.04 -3.78
C HIS A 145 23.03 7.21 -5.08
N LYS A 146 24.05 6.37 -5.30
CA LYS A 146 24.14 5.51 -6.49
C LYS A 146 23.18 4.32 -6.43
N GLU A 147 22.71 3.97 -5.24
CA GLU A 147 21.81 2.84 -5.00
C GLU A 147 20.34 3.25 -5.07
N ILE A 148 20.06 4.55 -5.18
CA ILE A 148 18.71 5.06 -5.40
C ILE A 148 18.35 4.84 -6.87
N LEU A 149 17.79 3.67 -7.14
CA LEU A 149 17.37 3.18 -8.45
C LEU A 149 16.06 2.41 -8.28
N PHE A 150 15.07 2.74 -9.09
CA PHE A 150 13.81 2.00 -9.19
C PHE A 150 13.51 1.67 -10.64
N HIS A 151 12.57 0.75 -10.85
CA HIS A 151 12.11 0.40 -12.18
C HIS A 151 10.67 0.86 -12.36
N LEU A 152 10.36 1.40 -13.54
CA LEU A 152 8.99 1.62 -13.96
C LEU A 152 8.30 0.27 -14.22
N THR A 153 6.99 0.30 -14.41
CA THR A 153 6.18 -0.90 -14.70
C THR A 153 6.60 -1.61 -15.98
N ASN A 154 7.20 -0.89 -16.94
CA ASN A 154 7.77 -1.46 -18.16
C ASN A 154 9.23 -1.92 -17.99
N GLY A 155 9.77 -1.94 -16.77
CA GLY A 155 11.14 -2.34 -16.46
C GLY A 155 12.20 -1.27 -16.74
N PHE A 156 11.83 -0.06 -17.16
CA PHE A 156 12.82 0.99 -17.41
C PHE A 156 13.47 1.48 -16.10
N PRO A 157 14.81 1.50 -15.99
CA PRO A 157 15.50 1.94 -14.78
C PRO A 157 15.49 3.46 -14.65
N VAL A 158 15.09 3.94 -13.47
CA VAL A 158 15.09 5.34 -13.10
C VAL A 158 16.00 5.53 -11.90
N ASP A 159 17.21 6.01 -12.15
CA ASP A 159 18.21 6.28 -11.13
C ASP A 159 18.27 7.75 -10.73
N TYR A 160 18.72 7.96 -9.50
CA TYR A 160 18.88 9.28 -8.92
C TYR A 160 19.99 10.10 -9.57
N GLN A 161 21.03 9.47 -10.12
CA GLN A 161 22.18 10.16 -10.70
C GLN A 161 21.80 10.90 -11.99
N ASN A 162 21.11 10.22 -12.91
CA ASN A 162 20.64 10.83 -14.15
C ASN A 162 19.75 12.04 -13.88
N TRP A 163 18.78 11.90 -12.99
CA TRP A 163 17.91 13.03 -12.67
C TRP A 163 18.64 14.19 -11.98
N LYS A 164 19.56 13.90 -11.05
CA LYS A 164 20.40 14.91 -10.40
C LYS A 164 21.23 15.68 -11.43
N ASN A 165 21.64 15.00 -12.50
CA ASN A 165 22.36 15.58 -13.64
C ASN A 165 21.45 16.32 -14.65
N GLY A 166 20.17 16.55 -14.31
CA GLY A 166 19.22 17.30 -15.13
C GLY A 166 18.51 16.50 -16.22
N TYR A 167 18.61 15.16 -16.18
CA TYR A 167 17.83 14.31 -17.07
C TYR A 167 16.40 14.13 -16.56
N ARG A 168 15.45 13.97 -17.47
CA ARG A 168 14.05 13.69 -17.17
C ARG A 168 13.58 12.52 -18.03
N ILE A 169 12.61 11.77 -17.52
CA ILE A 169 11.99 10.68 -18.25
C ILE A 169 11.10 11.27 -19.34
N ALA A 170 11.25 10.75 -20.56
CA ALA A 170 10.35 11.00 -21.68
C ALA A 170 9.72 9.68 -22.14
N LEU A 171 8.49 9.78 -22.63
CA LEU A 171 7.73 8.68 -23.20
C LEU A 171 7.45 8.97 -24.68
N ASP A 172 7.64 7.96 -25.51
CA ASP A 172 7.25 7.97 -26.93
C ASP A 172 6.65 6.61 -27.29
N GLY A 173 5.31 6.56 -27.31
CA GLY A 173 4.56 5.30 -27.39
C GLY A 173 4.92 4.38 -26.23
N ASN A 174 5.46 3.20 -26.54
CA ASN A 174 5.91 2.21 -25.54
C ASN A 174 7.39 2.38 -25.14
N ARG A 175 8.08 3.39 -25.67
CA ARG A 175 9.50 3.64 -25.37
C ARG A 175 9.63 4.62 -24.22
N THR A 176 10.50 4.29 -23.29
CA THR A 176 10.93 5.17 -22.21
C THR A 176 12.42 5.44 -22.34
N TYR A 177 12.82 6.70 -22.18
CA TYR A 177 14.21 7.10 -22.28
C TYR A 177 14.49 8.40 -21.51
N TRP A 178 15.77 8.63 -21.24
CA TRP A 178 16.25 9.85 -20.58
C TRP A 178 16.46 10.98 -21.59
N VAL A 179 15.98 12.17 -21.25
CA VAL A 179 16.20 13.41 -22.03
C VAL A 179 16.80 14.47 -21.11
N LYS A 180 17.89 15.11 -21.55
CA LYS A 180 18.51 16.21 -20.81
C LYS A 180 17.73 17.50 -21.05
N LYS A 181 17.20 18.13 -19.99
CA LYS A 181 16.53 19.44 -20.10
C LYS A 181 17.47 20.54 -19.59
N GLN A 182 17.82 21.50 -20.46
CA GLN A 182 18.82 22.55 -20.18
C GLN A 182 18.31 23.72 -19.31
N ASN A 183 17.00 23.81 -18.99
CA ASN A 183 16.46 24.94 -18.22
C ASN A 183 15.70 24.47 -16.97
N LEU A 184 16.37 24.52 -15.82
CA LEU A 184 15.69 24.62 -14.53
C LEU A 184 15.31 26.09 -14.33
N ARG A 185 14.10 26.50 -14.74
CA ARG A 185 13.55 27.78 -14.24
C ARG A 185 13.14 27.54 -12.79
N ASN A 186 13.88 28.17 -11.88
CA ASN A 186 13.80 28.21 -10.42
C ASN A 186 14.70 27.23 -9.65
N PRO A 187 15.58 27.74 -8.74
CA PRO A 187 16.25 26.91 -7.76
C PRO A 187 15.21 26.43 -6.74
N ILE A 188 14.81 25.18 -6.90
CA ILE A 188 14.03 24.39 -5.95
C ILE A 188 14.86 24.32 -4.64
N ARG A 189 14.26 24.73 -3.52
CA ARG A 189 14.90 25.06 -2.24
C ARG A 189 15.32 23.78 -1.51
N ILE A 190 16.61 23.45 -1.60
CA ILE A 190 17.59 22.80 -0.66
C ILE A 190 17.16 21.60 0.26
N SER A 191 15.87 21.33 0.53
CA SER A 191 15.36 20.08 1.14
C SER A 191 14.76 19.10 0.11
N GLU A 192 14.71 19.50 -1.16
CA GLU A 192 13.84 18.96 -2.19
C GLU A 192 14.53 17.98 -3.18
N ASN A 193 15.68 17.40 -2.81
CA ASN A 193 16.52 16.66 -3.77
C ASN A 193 15.99 15.26 -4.08
N THR A 194 15.59 14.47 -3.07
CA THR A 194 14.94 13.15 -3.26
C THR A 194 13.47 13.30 -3.60
N TRP A 195 12.83 14.33 -3.05
CA TRP A 195 11.41 14.60 -3.21
C TRP A 195 11.03 14.98 -4.61
N THR A 196 11.67 16.01 -5.17
CA THR A 196 11.38 16.43 -6.54
C THR A 196 11.75 15.34 -7.52
N TRP A 197 12.79 14.55 -7.23
CA TRP A 197 13.14 13.37 -7.99
C TRP A 197 11.98 12.38 -8.05
N PHE A 198 11.49 12.00 -6.88
CA PHE A 198 10.41 11.04 -6.73
C PHE A 198 9.10 11.49 -7.38
N LEU A 199 8.67 12.74 -7.10
CA LEU A 199 7.46 13.33 -7.69
C LEU A 199 7.55 13.42 -9.22
N LEU A 200 8.74 13.65 -9.79
CA LEU A 200 8.96 13.68 -11.23
C LEU A 200 9.01 12.29 -11.88
N MET A 201 9.27 11.23 -11.12
CA MET A 201 9.13 9.86 -11.62
C MET A 201 7.68 9.45 -11.84
N GLN A 202 6.74 10.08 -11.12
CA GLN A 202 5.31 9.78 -11.20
C GLN A 202 4.61 10.57 -12.31
N ALA A 203 5.17 11.72 -12.70
CA ALA A 203 4.62 12.59 -13.74
C ALA A 203 4.52 12.01 -15.18
N PRO A 204 5.28 10.98 -15.63
CA PRO A 204 5.06 10.41 -16.96
C PRO A 204 3.84 9.48 -17.03
N TYR A 205 3.26 9.08 -15.89
CA TYR A 205 2.01 8.31 -15.86
C TYR A 205 0.93 9.17 -15.20
N PRO A 206 0.09 9.90 -15.98
CA PRO A 206 -1.19 10.28 -15.42
C PRO A 206 -1.88 8.98 -15.03
N CYS A 207 -2.02 8.72 -13.72
CA CYS A 207 -2.89 7.68 -13.22
C CYS A 207 -4.28 8.02 -13.74
N GLN A 208 -4.66 7.42 -14.86
CA GLN A 208 -5.98 7.56 -15.44
C GLN A 208 -6.96 7.08 -14.37
N LYS A 209 -7.69 8.02 -13.78
CA LYS A 209 -8.93 7.73 -13.05
C LYS A 209 -9.91 7.09 -14.04
N SER A 210 -9.81 5.78 -14.23
CA SER A 210 -10.90 4.93 -14.71
C SER A 210 -10.52 3.46 -14.57
N LEU A 211 -10.87 2.88 -13.43
CA LEU A 211 -11.35 1.50 -13.38
C LEU A 211 -12.25 1.41 -12.15
N ASN A 212 -13.55 1.59 -12.41
CA ASN A 212 -14.58 1.06 -11.54
C ASN A 212 -14.45 -0.48 -11.62
N LEU A 213 -14.10 -1.09 -10.50
CA LEU A 213 -14.41 -2.47 -10.18
C LEU A 213 -15.32 -2.46 -8.96
#